data_AF-A0A7C8I222-F1
#
_entry.id   AF-A0A7C8I222-F1
#
_cell.length_a   1.000
_cell.length_b   1.000
_cell.length_c   1.000
_cell.angle_alpha   90.00
_cell.angle_beta   90.00
_cell.angle_gamma   90.00
#
_symmetry.space_group_name_H-M   'P 1'
#
loop_
_entity.id
_entity.type
_entity.pdbx_description
1 polymer ?
#
loop_
_entity_poly.entity_id
_entity_poly.type
_entity_poly.pdbx_seq_one_letter_code
_entity_poly.pdbx_strand_id
1 'polypeptide(L)'
;MIYLLARKKSKPSLRRKRSESGSLAARSATPSDQKPRYEKIAPYRDARFEAELETNGIFMTEDREGPRQAGKDVCRKLLDDNKDVPQISRFSDEVFKSSCRRFQNRNEAKVIQNITRLIVPSAEELADSGANFLEPLVEAVNEGWNNSVPVAKSRLQPDYSVEFKRTAFTKS
;
A
#
# COMPACT_ATOMS: atom_id res chain seq x y z
N MET A 1 70.90 -13.72 43.26
CA MET A 1 69.44 -13.56 43.42
C MET A 1 68.93 -12.78 42.22
N ILE A 2 68.17 -13.42 41.34
CA ILE A 2 67.88 -12.97 39.97
C ILE A 2 66.55 -12.20 39.96
N TYR A 3 66.55 -11.00 39.38
CA TYR A 3 65.42 -10.08 39.37
C TYR A 3 64.30 -10.54 38.40
N LEU A 4 63.07 -10.44 38.90
CA LEU A 4 61.83 -10.99 38.35
C LEU A 4 61.36 -10.31 37.04
N LEU A 5 60.75 -11.15 36.21
CA LEU A 5 60.17 -10.90 34.88
C LEU A 5 58.82 -10.15 34.89
N ALA A 6 58.64 -9.36 33.82
CA ALA A 6 57.45 -9.20 32.96
C ALA A 6 56.10 -8.68 33.54
N ARG A 7 55.43 -7.76 32.81
CA ARG A 7 54.43 -8.10 31.76
C ARG A 7 53.76 -6.87 31.13
N LYS A 8 53.44 -7.01 29.84
CA LYS A 8 52.79 -6.07 28.90
C LYS A 8 51.40 -5.54 29.33
N LYS A 9 51.12 -4.29 28.96
CA LYS A 9 49.83 -3.56 29.04
C LYS A 9 48.73 -4.17 28.15
N SER A 10 47.51 -4.25 28.69
CA SER A 10 46.25 -4.54 27.99
C SER A 10 45.38 -3.28 27.84
N LYS A 11 44.60 -3.25 26.74
CA LYS A 11 43.77 -2.13 26.24
C LYS A 11 42.53 -1.85 27.12
N PRO A 12 42.02 -0.60 27.17
CA PRO A 12 40.90 -0.22 28.02
C PRO A 12 39.55 -0.72 27.50
N SER A 13 38.73 -1.24 28.41
CA SER A 13 37.35 -1.67 28.19
C SER A 13 36.37 -0.50 28.29
N LEU A 14 35.58 -0.25 27.25
CA LEU A 14 34.41 0.63 27.32
C LEU A 14 33.15 -0.21 27.57
N ARG A 15 32.70 -0.23 28.81
CA ARG A 15 31.35 -0.66 29.22
C ARG A 15 30.85 0.35 30.25
N ARG A 16 29.88 1.18 29.89
CA ARG A 16 29.05 1.91 30.86
C ARG A 16 27.58 1.75 30.49
N LYS A 17 26.87 0.98 31.30
CA LYS A 17 25.41 0.83 31.30
C LYS A 17 24.94 1.38 32.65
N ARG A 18 24.04 2.38 32.68
CA ARG A 18 22.97 2.45 33.70
C ARG A 18 21.86 3.36 33.20
N SER A 19 20.66 2.84 33.37
CA SER A 19 19.36 3.27 32.85
C SER A 19 18.63 4.21 33.81
N GLU A 20 17.50 4.70 33.30
CA GLU A 20 16.27 5.16 33.97
C GLU A 20 16.10 6.67 34.23
N SER A 21 15.28 7.27 33.36
CA SER A 21 14.36 8.33 33.77
C SER A 21 13.03 8.15 33.03
N GLY A 22 11.96 7.91 33.80
CA GLY A 22 10.61 8.41 33.52
C GLY A 22 9.81 7.76 32.39
N SER A 23 9.45 6.49 32.53
CA SER A 23 8.43 5.82 31.71
C SER A 23 7.01 6.27 32.09
N LEU A 24 6.52 7.40 31.59
CA LEU A 24 5.08 7.72 31.47
C LEU A 24 4.84 8.72 30.32
N ALA A 25 5.22 8.33 29.11
CA ALA A 25 4.74 8.94 27.87
C ALA A 25 4.66 7.87 26.76
N ALA A 26 3.97 6.77 27.04
CA ALA A 26 3.40 5.93 26.00
C ALA A 26 2.20 6.68 25.38
N ARG A 27 2.48 7.78 24.69
CA ARG A 27 1.54 8.42 23.77
C ARG A 27 1.88 7.92 22.37
N SER A 28 1.18 6.86 21.98
CA SER A 28 0.67 6.64 20.61
C SER A 28 1.51 7.26 19.50
N ALA A 29 2.68 6.69 19.21
CA ALA A 29 3.27 6.85 17.89
C ALA A 29 2.67 5.75 17.00
N THR A 30 1.64 6.09 16.23
CA THR A 30 1.15 5.23 15.15
C THR A 30 2.31 4.98 14.18
N PRO A 31 2.70 3.72 13.86
CA PRO A 31 3.94 3.41 13.14
C PRO A 31 3.98 3.82 11.65
N SER A 32 3.00 4.56 11.15
CA SER A 32 2.78 4.71 9.71
C SER A 32 3.69 5.73 9.02
N ASP A 33 4.15 6.78 9.70
CA ASP A 33 4.47 8.02 8.96
C ASP A 33 5.93 8.51 9.01
N GLN A 34 6.89 7.72 9.52
CA GLN A 34 8.27 8.24 9.69
C GLN A 34 9.25 7.97 8.55
N LYS A 35 8.89 7.19 7.52
CA LYS A 35 9.80 6.91 6.40
C LYS A 35 9.25 7.44 5.06
N PRO A 36 10.07 8.14 4.26
CA PRO A 36 9.71 8.53 2.90
C PRO A 36 9.16 7.34 2.10
N ARG A 37 8.13 7.56 1.28
CA ARG A 37 7.51 6.52 0.44
C ARG A 37 8.54 5.70 -0.34
N TYR A 38 9.61 6.34 -0.81
CA TYR A 38 10.71 5.69 -1.50
C TYR A 38 11.38 4.57 -0.67
N GLU A 39 11.58 4.81 0.62
CA GLU A 39 12.17 3.83 1.53
C GLU A 39 11.23 2.64 1.79
N LYS A 40 9.91 2.87 1.73
CA LYS A 40 8.89 1.81 1.84
C LYS A 40 8.87 0.90 0.59
N ILE A 41 9.28 1.42 -0.58
CA ILE A 41 9.26 0.67 -1.85
C ILE A 41 10.56 -0.13 -2.07
N ALA A 42 11.63 0.19 -1.33
CA ALA A 42 12.94 -0.44 -1.48
C ALA A 42 12.91 -2.00 -1.49
N PRO A 43 12.11 -2.69 -0.65
CA PRO A 43 12.04 -4.16 -0.69
C PRO A 43 11.50 -4.72 -2.00
N TYR A 44 10.57 -4.01 -2.66
CA TYR A 44 9.93 -4.45 -3.90
C TYR A 44 10.80 -4.24 -5.15
N ARG A 45 11.90 -3.48 -5.03
CA ARG A 45 12.86 -3.26 -6.12
C ARG A 45 14.01 -4.26 -6.14
N ASP A 46 14.08 -5.13 -5.14
CA ASP A 46 15.09 -6.18 -5.08
C ASP A 46 14.78 -7.25 -6.14
N ALA A 47 15.76 -7.64 -6.94
CA ALA A 47 15.60 -8.70 -7.94
C ALA A 47 15.14 -10.03 -7.33
N ARG A 48 15.42 -10.25 -6.03
CA ARG A 48 14.97 -11.44 -5.30
C ARG A 48 13.47 -11.44 -5.00
N PHE A 49 12.82 -10.29 -5.09
CA PHE A 49 11.38 -10.17 -4.85
C PHE A 49 10.57 -10.97 -5.87
N GLU A 50 10.99 -10.98 -7.14
CA GLU A 50 10.36 -11.79 -8.19
C GLU A 50 10.42 -13.29 -7.86
N ALA A 51 11.58 -13.79 -7.41
CA ALA A 51 11.72 -15.19 -6.97
C ALA A 51 10.85 -15.53 -5.73
N GLU A 52 10.66 -14.58 -4.81
CA GLU A 52 9.74 -14.73 -3.68
C GLU A 52 8.29 -14.85 -4.16
N LEU A 53 7.88 -14.03 -5.13
CA LEU A 53 6.55 -14.12 -5.75
C LEU A 53 6.32 -15.45 -6.46
N GLU A 54 7.30 -15.92 -7.24
CA GLU A 54 7.20 -17.20 -7.96
C GLU A 54 7.03 -18.38 -7.00
N THR A 55 7.72 -18.35 -5.85
CA THR A 55 7.57 -19.37 -4.79
C THR A 55 6.14 -19.39 -4.22
N ASN A 56 5.43 -18.26 -4.29
CA ASN A 56 4.02 -18.14 -3.91
C ASN A 56 3.05 -18.35 -5.09
N GLY A 57 3.54 -18.78 -6.25
CA GLY A 57 2.73 -19.01 -7.45
C GLY A 57 2.29 -17.73 -8.16
N ILE A 58 2.97 -16.61 -7.91
CA ILE A 58 2.71 -15.32 -8.58
C ILE A 58 3.84 -15.09 -9.57
N PHE A 59 3.49 -15.01 -10.85
CA PHE A 59 4.45 -14.85 -11.94
C PHE A 59 4.34 -13.45 -12.52
N MET A 60 5.48 -12.79 -12.72
CA MET A 60 5.55 -11.46 -13.36
C MET A 60 5.77 -11.54 -14.87
N THR A 61 5.96 -12.75 -15.40
CA THR A 61 6.16 -13.01 -16.83
C THR A 61 4.84 -13.41 -17.49
N GLU A 62 4.77 -13.17 -18.80
CA GLU A 62 3.60 -13.56 -19.59
C GLU A 62 3.50 -15.08 -19.66
N ASP A 63 2.30 -15.59 -19.39
CA ASP A 63 1.99 -16.98 -19.68
C ASP A 63 1.99 -17.21 -21.21
N ARG A 64 2.53 -18.35 -21.64
CA ARG A 64 2.66 -18.68 -23.08
C ARG A 64 1.32 -18.81 -23.79
N GLU A 65 0.27 -19.22 -23.07
CA GLU A 65 -1.09 -19.32 -23.59
C GLU A 65 -1.83 -17.97 -23.52
N GLY A 66 -1.23 -17.00 -22.82
CA GLY A 66 -1.77 -15.67 -22.58
C GLY A 66 -3.00 -15.68 -21.67
N PRO A 67 -3.76 -14.56 -21.63
CA PRO A 67 -4.96 -14.49 -20.81
C PRO A 67 -6.01 -15.51 -21.28
N ARG A 68 -6.62 -16.21 -20.33
CA ARG A 68 -7.70 -17.17 -20.57
C ARG A 68 -8.85 -16.52 -21.35
N GLN A 69 -9.45 -17.27 -22.29
CA GLN A 69 -10.54 -16.78 -23.14
C GLN A 69 -11.71 -16.22 -22.32
N ALA A 70 -12.09 -16.88 -21.22
CA ALA A 70 -13.13 -16.40 -20.33
C ALA A 70 -12.85 -14.99 -19.76
N GLY A 71 -11.60 -14.67 -19.45
CA GLY A 71 -11.21 -13.33 -19.00
C GLY A 71 -11.34 -12.30 -20.12
N LYS A 72 -10.91 -12.66 -21.34
CA LYS A 72 -11.07 -11.83 -22.53
C LYS A 72 -12.54 -11.54 -22.82
N ASP A 73 -13.41 -12.54 -22.69
CA ASP A 73 -14.84 -12.43 -22.93
C ASP A 73 -15.52 -11.50 -21.91
N VAL A 74 -15.14 -11.60 -20.63
CA VAL A 74 -15.61 -10.68 -19.59
C VAL A 74 -15.17 -9.24 -19.89
N CYS A 75 -13.90 -9.01 -20.23
CA CYS A 75 -13.41 -7.69 -20.59
C CYS A 75 -14.15 -7.13 -21.81
N ARG A 76 -14.39 -7.95 -22.84
CA ARG A 76 -15.15 -7.55 -24.03
C ARG A 76 -16.58 -7.17 -23.67
N LYS A 77 -17.27 -8.00 -22.88
CA LYS A 77 -18.61 -7.70 -22.39
C LYS A 77 -18.65 -6.37 -21.63
N LEU A 78 -17.67 -6.10 -20.76
CA LEU A 78 -17.59 -4.84 -20.01
C LEU A 78 -17.34 -3.61 -20.90
N LEU A 79 -16.60 -3.78 -22.00
CA LEU A 79 -16.36 -2.72 -22.98
C LEU A 79 -17.56 -2.48 -23.89
N ASP A 80 -18.27 -3.54 -24.27
CA ASP A 80 -19.47 -3.49 -25.11
C ASP A 80 -20.70 -3.02 -24.33
N ASP A 81 -20.71 -3.20 -23.00
CA ASP A 81 -21.72 -2.66 -22.09
C ASP A 81 -21.68 -1.12 -22.17
N ASN A 82 -22.55 -0.54 -22.99
CA ASN A 82 -22.67 0.90 -23.14
C ASN A 82 -23.19 1.49 -21.83
N LYS A 83 -22.28 1.99 -20.99
CA LYS A 83 -22.63 2.75 -19.78
C LYS A 83 -22.86 4.21 -20.19
N ASP A 84 -23.91 4.80 -19.62
CA ASP A 84 -24.15 6.23 -19.80
C ASP A 84 -22.94 7.01 -19.29
N VAL A 85 -22.27 7.71 -20.22
CA VAL A 85 -21.18 8.61 -19.86
C VAL A 85 -21.80 9.78 -19.09
N PRO A 86 -21.28 10.12 -17.89
CA PRO A 86 -21.78 11.28 -17.16
C PRO A 86 -21.72 12.54 -18.02
N GLN A 87 -22.85 13.24 -18.16
CA GLN A 87 -22.96 14.43 -19.02
C GLN A 87 -21.94 15.52 -18.64
N ILE A 88 -21.58 15.61 -17.36
CA ILE A 88 -20.55 16.52 -16.86
C ILE A 88 -19.42 15.65 -16.30
N SER A 89 -18.47 15.30 -17.16
CA SER A 89 -17.28 14.54 -16.78
C SER A 89 -16.03 15.43 -16.82
N ARG A 90 -15.21 15.33 -15.77
CA ARG A 90 -13.87 15.95 -15.76
C ARG A 90 -12.90 15.32 -16.75
N PHE A 91 -13.29 14.18 -17.34
CA PHE A 91 -12.57 13.48 -18.40
C PHE A 91 -13.00 13.89 -19.81
N SER A 92 -13.97 14.79 -19.97
CA SER A 92 -14.26 15.39 -21.27
C SER A 92 -13.07 16.21 -21.77
N ASP A 93 -12.77 16.18 -23.08
CA ASP A 93 -11.53 16.74 -23.65
C ASP A 93 -11.23 18.18 -23.23
N GLU A 94 -12.26 19.04 -23.18
CA GLU A 94 -12.13 20.45 -22.80
C GLU A 94 -11.85 20.64 -21.29
N VAL A 95 -12.53 19.86 -20.43
CA VAL A 95 -12.36 19.93 -18.97
C VAL A 95 -11.08 19.20 -18.52
N PHE A 96 -10.69 18.17 -19.26
CA PHE A 96 -9.51 17.37 -18.97
C PHE A 96 -8.23 18.21 -19.13
N LYS A 97 -8.06 18.89 -20.28
CA LYS A 97 -6.91 19.76 -20.52
C LYS A 97 -6.77 20.85 -19.47
N SER A 98 -7.87 21.50 -19.09
CA SER A 98 -7.87 22.53 -18.04
C SER A 98 -7.57 21.93 -16.65
N SER A 99 -8.07 20.73 -16.35
CA SER A 99 -7.73 19.99 -15.13
C SER A 99 -6.24 19.65 -15.08
N CYS A 100 -5.63 19.14 -16.15
CA CYS A 100 -4.20 18.87 -16.23
C CYS A 100 -3.35 20.13 -15.95
N ARG A 101 -3.72 21.28 -16.53
CA ARG A 101 -3.06 22.56 -16.24
C ARG A 101 -3.15 22.95 -14.77
N ARG A 102 -4.28 22.70 -14.10
CA ARG A 102 -4.45 22.98 -12.65
C ARG A 102 -3.60 22.06 -11.77
N PHE A 103 -3.33 20.83 -12.24
CA PHE A 103 -2.45 19.88 -11.57
C PHE A 103 -0.97 20.09 -11.87
N GLN A 104 -0.62 20.98 -12.81
CA GLN A 104 0.77 21.32 -13.08
C GLN A 104 1.44 21.81 -11.78
N ASN A 105 2.57 21.18 -11.43
CA ASN A 105 3.34 21.45 -10.21
C ASN A 105 2.55 21.23 -8.89
N ARG A 106 1.52 20.38 -8.90
CA ARG A 106 0.83 19.94 -7.67
C ARG A 106 1.43 18.66 -7.14
N ASN A 107 1.30 18.47 -5.83
CA ASN A 107 1.75 17.26 -5.17
C ASN A 107 0.79 16.08 -5.41
N GLU A 108 1.28 14.88 -5.14
CA GLU A 108 0.53 13.63 -5.26
C GLU A 108 -0.79 13.66 -4.48
N ALA A 109 -0.79 14.16 -3.25
CA ALA A 109 -2.00 14.26 -2.42
C ALA A 109 -3.13 15.03 -3.12
N LYS A 110 -2.79 16.11 -3.84
CA LYS A 110 -3.78 16.88 -4.60
C LYS A 110 -4.34 16.08 -5.78
N VAL A 111 -3.49 15.33 -6.47
CA VAL A 111 -3.91 14.47 -7.59
C VAL A 111 -4.84 13.38 -7.10
N ILE A 112 -4.43 12.63 -6.08
CA ILE A 112 -5.21 11.54 -5.47
C ILE A 112 -6.58 12.06 -5.04
N GLN A 113 -6.61 13.14 -4.23
CA GLN A 113 -7.87 13.68 -3.73
C GLN A 113 -8.86 14.07 -4.86
N ASN A 114 -8.36 14.61 -5.97
CA ASN A 114 -9.22 15.22 -6.99
C ASN A 114 -9.53 14.27 -8.16
N ILE A 115 -8.75 13.20 -8.34
CA ILE A 115 -8.90 12.26 -9.46
C ILE A 115 -9.36 10.89 -8.97
N THR A 116 -8.84 10.38 -7.84
CA THR A 116 -9.10 9.01 -7.41
C THR A 116 -10.59 8.73 -7.28
N ARG A 117 -11.38 9.61 -6.65
CA ARG A 117 -12.83 9.42 -6.48
C ARG A 117 -13.63 9.49 -7.77
N LEU A 118 -13.05 10.01 -8.85
CA LEU A 118 -13.70 10.03 -10.17
C LEU A 118 -13.49 8.72 -10.94
N ILE A 119 -12.39 8.00 -10.64
CA ILE A 119 -12.03 6.72 -11.27
C ILE A 119 -12.55 5.56 -10.43
N VAL A 120 -12.36 5.66 -9.11
CA VAL A 120 -12.73 4.70 -8.10
C VAL A 120 -13.65 5.41 -7.10
N PRO A 121 -14.97 5.43 -7.37
CA PRO A 121 -15.95 6.02 -6.47
C PRO A 121 -15.89 5.40 -5.08
N SER A 122 -16.33 6.13 -4.08
CA SER A 122 -16.39 5.59 -2.72
C SER A 122 -17.47 4.52 -2.61
N ALA A 123 -17.08 3.30 -2.26
CA ALA A 123 -18.00 2.22 -1.90
C ALA A 123 -18.85 2.59 -0.68
N GLU A 124 -18.27 3.29 0.31
CA GLU A 124 -19.00 3.73 1.51
C GLU A 124 -20.03 4.82 1.18
N GLU A 125 -19.65 5.88 0.47
CA GLU A 125 -20.61 6.92 0.05
C GLU A 125 -21.70 6.36 -0.87
N LEU A 126 -21.35 5.40 -1.74
CA LEU A 126 -22.32 4.71 -2.59
C LEU A 126 -23.28 3.85 -1.75
N ALA A 127 -22.79 3.14 -0.73
CA ALA A 127 -23.62 2.40 0.19
C ALA A 127 -24.60 3.33 0.92
N ASP A 128 -24.12 4.45 1.45
CA ASP A 128 -24.95 5.49 2.09
C ASP A 128 -25.99 6.08 1.13
N SER A 129 -25.67 6.11 -0.17
CA SER A 129 -26.55 6.59 -1.24
C SER A 129 -27.54 5.52 -1.77
N GLY A 130 -27.60 4.35 -1.14
CA GLY A 130 -28.58 3.29 -1.43
C GLY A 130 -28.04 2.09 -2.20
N ALA A 131 -26.74 2.02 -2.49
CA ALA A 131 -26.10 0.83 -3.04
C ALA A 131 -25.83 -0.20 -1.93
N ASN A 132 -26.89 -0.75 -1.34
CA ASN A 132 -26.83 -1.60 -0.14
C ASN A 132 -25.93 -2.83 -0.28
N PHE A 133 -25.67 -3.31 -1.50
CA PHE A 133 -24.75 -4.42 -1.75
C PHE A 133 -23.28 -4.08 -1.44
N LEU A 134 -22.95 -2.79 -1.29
CA LEU A 134 -21.64 -2.28 -0.90
C LEU A 134 -21.50 -2.09 0.62
N GLU A 135 -22.58 -2.19 1.41
CA GLU A 135 -22.51 -2.06 2.88
C GLU A 135 -21.45 -2.96 3.55
N PRO A 136 -21.21 -4.21 3.08
CA PRO A 136 -20.19 -5.05 3.68
C PRO A 136 -18.76 -4.55 3.45
N LEU A 137 -18.55 -3.54 2.61
CA LEU A 137 -17.23 -2.99 2.30
C LEU A 137 -16.83 -1.89 3.28
N VAL A 138 -15.53 -1.74 3.47
CA VAL A 138 -14.89 -0.68 4.25
C VAL A 138 -13.73 -0.11 3.45
N GLU A 139 -13.51 1.18 3.57
CA GLU A 139 -12.43 1.88 2.90
C GLU A 139 -11.28 2.19 3.83
N ALA A 140 -10.06 2.18 3.27
CA ALA A 140 -8.87 2.64 3.98
C ALA A 140 -8.03 3.53 3.06
N VAL A 141 -7.47 4.61 3.62
CA VAL A 141 -6.68 5.61 2.87
C VAL A 141 -5.29 5.68 3.48
N ASN A 142 -4.27 5.34 2.69
CA ASN A 142 -2.88 5.29 3.16
C ASN A 142 -2.71 4.45 4.43
N GLU A 143 -3.48 3.38 4.58
CA GLU A 143 -3.35 2.44 5.70
C GLU A 143 -2.64 1.16 5.25
N GLY A 144 -1.85 0.58 6.14
CA GLY A 144 -1.19 -0.68 5.88
C GLY A 144 -2.20 -1.84 5.85
N TRP A 145 -2.03 -2.77 4.92
CA TRP A 145 -2.82 -4.01 4.83
C TRP A 145 -2.46 -4.98 5.96
N ASN A 146 -2.90 -4.64 7.16
CA ASN A 146 -2.61 -5.40 8.38
C ASN A 146 -3.51 -6.63 8.54
N ASN A 147 -4.70 -6.60 7.91
CA ASN A 147 -5.70 -7.67 7.98
C ASN A 147 -5.69 -8.59 6.76
N SER A 148 -4.76 -8.40 5.82
CA SER A 148 -4.58 -9.29 4.68
C SER A 148 -3.58 -10.41 4.96
N VAL A 149 -3.70 -11.51 4.19
CA VAL A 149 -2.64 -12.52 4.10
C VAL A 149 -1.47 -11.90 3.33
N PRO A 150 -0.29 -11.77 3.96
CA PRO A 150 0.84 -11.17 3.28
C PRO A 150 1.38 -12.11 2.20
N VAL A 151 1.53 -11.60 0.99
CA VAL A 151 2.19 -12.31 -0.13
C VAL A 151 3.71 -12.35 0.07
N ALA A 152 4.26 -11.29 0.67
CA ALA A 152 5.68 -11.16 0.99
C ALA A 152 5.85 -10.57 2.38
N LYS A 153 7.07 -10.63 2.93
CA LYS A 153 7.36 -10.09 4.27
C LYS A 153 7.00 -8.61 4.44
N SER A 154 7.09 -7.83 3.37
CA SER A 154 6.71 -6.43 3.35
C SER A 154 5.22 -6.27 3.07
N ARG A 155 4.50 -5.60 3.98
CA ARG A 155 3.08 -5.27 3.79
C ARG A 155 2.92 -4.05 2.88
N LEU A 156 1.90 -4.08 2.04
CA LEU A 156 1.52 -2.96 1.21
C LEU A 156 0.75 -1.91 2.03
N GLN A 157 0.89 -0.66 1.62
CA GLN A 157 0.16 0.50 2.14
C GLN A 157 -0.29 1.31 0.93
N PRO A 158 -1.42 0.95 0.30
CA PRO A 158 -1.92 1.66 -0.86
C PRO A 158 -2.48 3.03 -0.46
N ASP A 159 -2.54 3.94 -1.42
CA ASP A 159 -3.13 5.26 -1.21
C ASP A 159 -4.65 5.17 -0.92
N TYR A 160 -5.31 4.16 -1.50
CA TYR A 160 -6.71 3.82 -1.25
C TYR A 160 -6.92 2.31 -1.44
N SER A 161 -7.69 1.69 -0.55
CA SER A 161 -8.14 0.31 -0.69
C SER A 161 -9.57 0.12 -0.21
N VAL A 162 -10.22 -0.90 -0.75
CA VAL A 162 -11.54 -1.36 -0.36
C VAL A 162 -11.43 -2.80 0.09
N GLU A 163 -11.95 -3.10 1.28
CA GLU A 163 -11.90 -4.42 1.89
C GLU A 163 -13.29 -4.84 2.38
N PHE A 164 -13.49 -6.15 2.60
CA PHE A 164 -14.70 -6.63 3.27
C PHE A 164 -14.57 -6.49 4.78
N LYS A 165 -15.61 -5.97 5.42
CA LYS A 165 -15.78 -6.02 6.88
C LYS A 165 -15.70 -7.47 7.35
N ARG A 166 -15.09 -7.71 8.51
CA ARG A 166 -15.04 -9.05 9.12
C ARG A 166 -16.43 -9.67 9.28
N THR A 167 -17.45 -8.85 9.55
CA THR A 167 -18.85 -9.27 9.69
C THR A 167 -19.50 -9.72 8.38
N ALA A 168 -18.88 -9.45 7.23
CA ALA A 168 -19.34 -9.94 5.94
C ALA A 168 -19.12 -11.45 5.76
N PHE A 169 -18.21 -12.04 6.54
CA PHE A 169 -17.87 -13.46 6.45
C PHE A 169 -18.66 -14.29 7.46
N THR A 170 -19.14 -15.45 7.01
CA THR A 170 -19.70 -16.47 7.91
C THR A 170 -18.59 -17.01 8.82
N LYS A 171 -18.92 -17.32 10.08
CA LYS A 171 -17.98 -17.98 10.98
C LYS A 171 -17.52 -19.31 10.36
N SER A 172 -16.20 -19.50 10.23
CA SER A 172 -15.59 -20.77 9.81
C SER A 172 -15.63 -21.80 10.92
#